data_AF-A0A835E9G3-F1
#
_entry.id   AF-A0A835E9G3-F1
#
_cell.length_a   1.000
_cell.length_b   1.000
_cell.length_c   1.000
_cell.angle_alpha   90.00
_cell.angle_beta   90.00
_cell.angle_gamma   90.00
#
_symmetry.space_group_name_H-M   'P 1'
#
loop_
_entity.id
_entity.type
_entity.pdbx_description
1 polymer ?
#
loop_
_entity_poly.entity_id
_entity_poly.type
_entity_poly.pdbx_seq_one_letter_code
_entity_poly.pdbx_strand_id
1 'polypeptide(L)'
;MALIVGHRSMADPVAGVEKIVKLGLAIKEAVDTVRHNEEECNEIRRRVLRFSDILSQLQQTGMMNDSPAMSGALEDLEESLQRALQLVMACQERGTIRRLIGQGSSPSSCAG
;
A
#
# COMPACT_ATOMS: atom_id res chain seq x y z
N MET A 1 -25.54 -5.98 33.48
CA MET A 1 -24.47 -6.84 32.93
C MET A 1 -23.99 -6.18 31.65
N ALA A 2 -22.74 -5.73 31.63
CA ALA A 2 -22.22 -4.74 30.72
C ALA A 2 -22.20 -5.21 29.25
N LEU A 3 -22.71 -4.36 28.34
CA LEU A 3 -22.37 -4.43 26.92
C LEU A 3 -20.93 -3.96 26.79
N ILE A 4 -20.03 -4.86 26.38
CA ILE A 4 -18.70 -4.51 25.91
C ILE A 4 -18.87 -3.77 24.58
N VAL A 5 -19.19 -2.48 24.65
CA VAL A 5 -18.88 -1.59 23.53
C VAL A 5 -17.37 -1.42 23.61
N GLY A 6 -16.65 -2.23 22.83
CA GLY A 6 -15.23 -2.03 22.62
C GLY A 6 -14.99 -0.56 22.31
N HIS A 7 -14.00 0.04 22.97
CA HIS A 7 -13.44 1.32 22.56
C HIS A 7 -12.89 1.14 21.15
N ARG A 8 -13.75 1.23 20.15
CA ARG A 8 -13.36 1.33 18.75
C ARG A 8 -12.82 2.74 18.65
N SER A 9 -11.50 2.87 18.62
CA SER A 9 -10.84 4.10 18.23
C SER A 9 -11.55 4.58 16.96
N MET A 10 -12.26 5.70 17.02
CA MET A 10 -12.79 6.33 15.82
C MET A 10 -11.57 6.87 15.09
N ALA A 11 -10.91 6.00 14.32
CA ALA A 11 -9.89 6.42 13.40
C ALA A 11 -10.54 7.39 12.43
N ASP A 12 -10.04 8.62 12.42
CA ASP A 12 -10.52 9.68 11.55
C ASP A 12 -10.32 9.23 10.09
N PRO A 13 -11.41 8.97 9.35
CA PRO A 13 -11.32 8.48 7.98
C PRO A 13 -10.61 9.49 7.07
N VAL A 14 -10.68 10.78 7.37
CA VAL A 14 -9.96 11.83 6.62
C VAL A 14 -8.46 11.68 6.80
N ALA A 15 -7.99 11.51 8.04
CA ALA A 15 -6.57 11.26 8.33
C ALA A 15 -6.08 9.96 7.66
N GLY A 16 -6.93 8.91 7.63
CA GLY A 16 -6.62 7.65 6.94
C GLY A 16 -6.42 7.84 5.43
N VAL A 17 -7.30 8.60 4.77
CA VAL A 17 -7.16 8.91 3.34
C VAL A 17 -5.90 9.73 3.06
N GLU A 18 -5.60 10.74 3.88
CA GLU A 18 -4.37 11.53 3.72
C GLU A 18 -3.12 10.65 3.79
N LYS A 19 -3.09 9.69 4.74
CA LYS A 19 -1.98 8.74 4.89
C LYS A 19 -1.89 7.79 3.69
N ILE A 20 -3.01 7.28 3.19
CA ILE A 20 -3.05 6.45 1.98
C ILE A 20 -2.53 7.20 0.75
N VAL A 21 -2.92 8.47 0.57
CA VAL A 21 -2.41 9.31 -0.53
C VAL A 21 -0.90 9.49 -0.43
N LYS A 22 -0.36 9.76 0.77
CA LYS A 22 1.08 9.85 1.00
C LYS A 22 1.81 8.55 0.69
N LEU A 23 1.28 7.40 1.14
CA LEU A 23 1.83 6.09 0.79
C LEU A 23 1.81 5.86 -0.72
N GLY A 24 0.74 6.27 -1.40
CA GLY A 24 0.63 6.12 -2.84
C GLY A 24 1.68 6.90 -3.62
N LEU A 25 1.98 8.13 -3.18
CA LEU A 25 3.07 8.93 -3.73
C LEU A 25 4.44 8.28 -3.47
N ALA A 26 4.69 7.81 -2.25
CA ALA A 26 5.95 7.12 -1.91
C ALA A 26 6.16 5.86 -2.76
N ILE A 27 5.11 5.07 -2.99
CA ILE A 27 5.16 3.89 -3.86
C ILE A 27 5.48 4.30 -5.31
N LYS A 28 4.81 5.33 -5.84
CA LYS A 28 5.09 5.84 -7.18
C LYS A 28 6.58 6.22 -7.31
N GLU A 29 7.09 7.02 -6.38
CA GLU A 29 8.49 7.45 -6.37
C GLU A 29 9.46 6.28 -6.25
N ALA A 30 9.13 5.28 -5.42
CA ALA A 30 9.94 4.08 -5.28
C ALA A 30 9.96 3.23 -6.56
N VAL A 31 8.82 3.12 -7.26
CA VAL A 31 8.72 2.42 -8.55
C VAL A 31 9.53 3.13 -9.64
N ASP A 32 9.59 4.46 -9.62
CA ASP A 32 10.37 5.23 -10.60
C ASP A 32 11.90 4.98 -10.51
N THR A 33 12.37 4.34 -9.43
CA THR A 33 13.79 4.01 -9.23
C THR A 33 14.12 2.52 -9.28
N VAL A 34 13.12 1.63 -9.46
CA VAL A 34 13.38 0.18 -9.52
C VAL A 34 14.22 -0.19 -10.74
N ARG A 35 15.00 -1.29 -10.60
CA ARG A 35 15.84 -1.85 -11.68
C ARG A 35 15.48 -3.30 -12.01
N HIS A 36 14.56 -3.89 -11.26
CA HIS A 36 14.11 -5.27 -11.35
C HIS A 36 12.60 -5.33 -11.15
N ASN A 37 11.95 -6.35 -11.72
CA ASN A 37 10.50 -6.57 -11.62
C ASN A 37 9.69 -5.31 -12.00
N GLU A 38 10.13 -4.62 -13.07
CA GLU A 38 9.55 -3.33 -13.47
C GLU A 38 8.07 -3.49 -13.81
N GLU A 39 7.67 -4.59 -14.45
CA GLU A 39 6.27 -4.82 -14.83
C GLU A 39 5.37 -4.96 -13.58
N GLU A 40 5.78 -5.79 -12.63
CA GLU A 40 5.06 -6.03 -11.38
C GLU A 40 5.00 -4.76 -10.51
N CYS A 41 6.11 -4.02 -10.40
CA CYS A 41 6.17 -2.74 -9.70
C CYS A 41 5.28 -1.69 -10.38
N ASN A 42 5.24 -1.66 -11.71
CA ASN A 42 4.35 -0.78 -12.46
C ASN A 42 2.87 -1.10 -12.26
N GLU A 43 2.52 -2.39 -12.14
CA GLU A 43 1.17 -2.81 -11.81
C GLU A 43 0.76 -2.38 -10.40
N ILE A 44 1.66 -2.52 -9.41
CA ILE A 44 1.45 -1.98 -8.05
C ILE A 44 1.18 -0.47 -8.14
N ARG A 45 2.07 0.30 -8.78
CA ARG A 45 1.89 1.75 -8.96
C ARG A 45 0.53 2.10 -9.55
N ARG A 46 0.12 1.41 -10.62
CA ARG A 46 -1.17 1.65 -11.29
C ARG A 46 -2.35 1.45 -10.34
N ARG A 47 -2.37 0.35 -9.58
CA ARG A 47 -3.46 0.03 -8.65
C ARG A 47 -3.52 1.03 -7.50
N VAL A 48 -2.37 1.39 -6.95
CA VAL A 48 -2.26 2.33 -5.83
C VAL A 48 -2.74 3.73 -6.22
N LEU A 49 -2.29 4.25 -7.37
CA LEU A 49 -2.76 5.56 -7.86
C LEU A 49 -4.27 5.58 -8.06
N ARG A 50 -4.83 4.48 -8.61
CA ARG A 50 -6.29 4.36 -8.78
C ARG A 50 -7.03 4.40 -7.44
N PHE A 51 -6.51 3.77 -6.40
CA PHE A 51 -7.12 3.87 -5.07
C PHE A 51 -7.01 5.28 -4.50
N SER A 52 -5.84 5.93 -4.61
CA SER A 52 -5.67 7.32 -4.18
C SER A 52 -6.66 8.28 -4.86
N ASP A 53 -6.90 8.12 -6.17
CA ASP A 53 -7.87 8.93 -6.93
C ASP A 53 -9.31 8.71 -6.46
N ILE A 54 -9.71 7.45 -6.23
CA ILE A 54 -11.05 7.09 -5.75
C ILE A 54 -11.27 7.65 -4.35
N LEU A 55 -10.32 7.47 -3.44
CA LEU A 55 -10.44 7.92 -2.06
C LEU A 55 -10.47 9.43 -1.96
N SER A 56 -9.68 10.13 -2.78
CA SER A 56 -9.72 11.60 -2.85
C SER A 56 -11.11 12.10 -3.28
N GLN A 57 -11.74 11.43 -4.26
CA GLN A 57 -13.12 11.76 -4.66
C GLN A 57 -14.14 11.46 -3.55
N LEU A 58 -14.03 10.31 -2.89
CA LEU A 58 -14.94 9.93 -1.79
C LEU A 58 -14.82 10.87 -0.58
N GLN A 59 -13.62 11.38 -0.30
CA GLN A 59 -13.40 12.37 0.74
C GLN A 59 -14.09 13.69 0.38
N GLN A 60 -14.00 14.13 -0.88
CA GLN A 60 -14.65 15.35 -1.36
C GLN A 60 -16.17 15.29 -1.31
N THR A 61 -16.77 14.10 -1.46
CA THR A 61 -18.23 13.92 -1.35
C THR A 61 -18.72 13.78 0.09
N GLY A 62 -17.82 13.73 1.08
CA GLY A 62 -18.17 13.56 2.49
C GLY A 62 -18.71 12.18 2.86
N MET A 63 -18.72 11.22 1.92
CA MET A 63 -19.27 9.88 2.11
C MET A 63 -18.48 9.02 3.11
N MET A 64 -17.32 9.49 3.57
CA MET A 64 -16.41 8.74 4.43
C MET A 64 -16.58 9.01 5.92
N ASN A 65 -17.26 10.09 6.32
CA ASN A 65 -17.20 10.61 7.69
C ASN A 65 -18.03 9.82 8.72
N ASP A 66 -19.00 9.00 8.29
CA ASP A 66 -20.02 8.42 9.18
C ASP A 66 -20.07 6.88 9.21
N SER A 67 -19.09 6.18 8.63
CA SER A 67 -19.13 4.72 8.50
C SER A 67 -17.97 4.02 9.23
N PRO A 68 -18.24 3.26 10.31
CA PRO A 68 -17.25 2.42 10.98
C PRO A 68 -16.63 1.34 10.07
N ALA A 69 -17.35 0.92 9.03
CA ALA A 69 -16.83 0.01 8.03
C ALA A 69 -15.80 0.70 7.11
N MET A 70 -15.97 2.00 6.86
CA MET A 70 -15.01 2.80 6.10
C MET A 70 -13.69 2.92 6.86
N SER A 71 -13.73 3.26 8.15
CA SER A 71 -12.51 3.35 8.96
C SER A 71 -11.70 2.05 8.97
N GLY A 72 -12.35 0.90 9.14
CA GLY A 72 -11.67 -0.41 9.09
C GLY A 72 -11.09 -0.73 7.71
N ALA A 73 -11.82 -0.46 6.63
CA ALA A 73 -11.32 -0.67 5.27
C ALA A 73 -10.14 0.24 4.92
N LEU A 74 -10.12 1.47 5.43
CA LEU A 74 -8.99 2.39 5.27
C LEU A 74 -7.74 1.91 6.02
N GLU A 75 -7.91 1.38 7.24
CA GLU A 75 -6.82 0.78 8.02
C GLU A 75 -6.22 -0.44 7.30
N ASP A 76 -7.06 -1.38 6.83
CA ASP A 76 -6.60 -2.55 6.06
C ASP A 76 -5.87 -2.15 4.76
N LEU A 77 -6.36 -1.10 4.08
CA LEU A 77 -5.73 -0.58 2.87
C LEU A 77 -4.40 0.08 3.19
N GLU A 78 -4.31 0.87 4.25
CA GLU A 78 -3.08 1.49 4.72
C GLU A 78 -2.00 0.44 4.99
N GLU A 79 -2.32 -0.62 5.75
CA GLU A 79 -1.40 -1.73 6.00
C GLU A 79 -0.93 -2.40 4.71
N SER A 80 -1.87 -2.64 3.79
CA SER A 80 -1.58 -3.24 2.49
C SER A 80 -0.65 -2.38 1.64
N LEU A 81 -0.85 -1.06 1.63
CA LEU A 81 0.02 -0.12 0.93
C LEU A 81 1.41 -0.02 1.58
N GLN A 82 1.49 -0.06 2.90
CA GLN A 82 2.77 -0.09 3.59
C GLN A 82 3.59 -1.34 3.22
N ARG A 83 2.95 -2.51 3.13
CA ARG A 83 3.60 -3.74 2.64
C ARG A 83 4.00 -3.63 1.17
N ALA A 84 3.15 -3.05 0.32
CA ALA A 84 3.46 -2.82 -1.08
C ALA A 84 4.71 -1.93 -1.27
N LEU A 85 4.85 -0.87 -0.45
CA LEU A 85 6.04 -0.03 -0.45
C LEU A 85 7.31 -0.82 -0.10
N GLN A 86 7.26 -1.68 0.91
CA GLN A 86 8.39 -2.54 1.28
C GLN A 86 8.79 -3.49 0.14
N LEU A 87 7.81 -4.07 -0.57
CA LEU A 87 8.08 -4.93 -1.73
C LEU A 87 8.73 -4.17 -2.89
N VAL A 88 8.27 -2.95 -3.17
CA VAL A 88 8.87 -2.09 -4.20
C VAL A 88 10.30 -1.70 -3.82
N MET A 89 10.56 -1.35 -2.55
CA MET A 89 11.91 -1.06 -2.08
C MET A 89 12.85 -2.27 -2.22
N ALA A 90 12.35 -3.49 -1.95
CA ALA A 90 13.13 -4.72 -2.16
C ALA A 90 13.52 -4.95 -3.64
N CYS A 91 12.74 -4.41 -4.59
CA CYS A 91 13.06 -4.43 -6.02
C CYS A 91 14.17 -3.44 -6.41
N GLN A 92 14.48 -2.46 -5.55
CA GLN A 92 15.62 -1.54 -5.72
C GLN A 92 16.94 -2.20 -5.27
N GLU A 93 16.93 -2.95 -4.16
CA GLU A 93 18.15 -3.44 -3.49
C GLU A 93 18.81 -4.67 -4.15
N ARG A 94 18.05 -5.46 -4.93
CA ARG A 94 18.56 -6.73 -5.52
C ARG A 94 19.66 -6.58 -6.58
N GLY A 95 20.11 -5.35 -6.88
CA GLY A 95 21.27 -5.08 -7.72
C GLY A 95 22.65 -5.32 -7.07
N THR A 96 22.73 -5.46 -5.73
CA THR A 96 24.04 -5.50 -5.03
C THR A 96 24.54 -6.92 -4.72
N ILE A 97 23.70 -7.95 -4.69
CA ILE A 97 24.12 -9.35 -4.48
C ILE A 97 24.09 -10.11 -5.81
N ARG A 98 24.99 -9.75 -6.72
CA ARG A 98 25.34 -10.58 -7.87
C ARG A 98 26.66 -11.31 -7.56
N ARG A 99 26.60 -12.43 -6.83
CA ARG A 99 27.60 -13.51 -6.97
C ARG A 99 27.22 -14.75 -6.15
N LEU A 100 27.28 -15.89 -6.85
CA LEU A 100 27.27 -17.28 -6.36
C LEU A 100 25.85 -17.75 -5.99
N ILE A 101 25.13 -18.50 -6.82
CA ILE A 101 25.40 -19.90 -7.18
C ILE A 101 24.58 -20.22 -8.46
N GLY A 102 25.17 -21.02 -9.35
CA GLY A 102 24.48 -21.55 -10.53
C GLY A 102 23.46 -22.64 -10.18
N GLN A 103 22.54 -22.86 -11.13
CA GLN A 103 21.46 -23.85 -11.19
C GLN A 103 20.08 -23.37 -10.72
N GLY A 104 19.23 -23.16 -11.73
CA GLY A 104 17.88 -23.75 -11.79
C GLY A 104 16.92 -23.46 -10.64
N SER A 105 16.37 -22.26 -10.61
CA SER A 105 14.94 -21.96 -10.40
C SER A 105 14.80 -20.48 -10.05
N SER A 106 13.85 -19.81 -10.69
CA SER A 106 13.58 -18.38 -10.56
C SER A 106 13.23 -18.02 -9.12
N PRO A 107 13.89 -17.03 -8.49
CA PRO A 107 13.29 -16.36 -7.35
C PRO A 107 12.51 -15.17 -7.90
N SER A 108 11.25 -15.40 -8.28
CA SER A 108 10.21 -14.37 -8.40
C SER A 108 9.92 -13.78 -7.02
N SER A 109 10.89 -13.10 -6.43
CA SER A 109 10.75 -12.48 -5.11
C SER A 109 10.25 -11.05 -5.29
N CYS A 110 8.98 -10.97 -5.70
CA CYS A 110 7.97 -10.13 -5.07
C CYS A 110 6.87 -10.98 -4.40
N ALA A 111 6.90 -12.31 -4.56
CA ALA A 111 6.01 -13.22 -3.87
C ALA A 111 6.66 -13.66 -2.55
N GLY A 112 5.86 -13.66 -1.48
CA GLY A 112 6.17 -14.47 -0.30
C GLY A 112 6.19 -15.96 -0.63
#